data_AF-A0A835HF86-F1
#
_entry.id   AF-A0A835HF86-F1
#
_cell.length_a   1.000
_cell.length_b   1.000
_cell.length_c   1.000
_cell.angle_alpha   90.00
_cell.angle_beta   90.00
_cell.angle_gamma   90.00
#
_symmetry.space_group_name_H-M   'P 1'
#
loop_
_entity.id
_entity.type
_entity.pdbx_description
1 polymer ?
#
loop_
_entity_poly.entity_id
_entity_poly.type
_entity_poly.pdbx_seq_one_letter_code
_entity_poly.pdbx_strand_id
1 'polypeptide(L)'
;MLRDFNEMEMAWVEQAVQADIAGNYKKAFELYMNALEFFKEHMKCEKNPEIKGTAYKKFFEYLNRAKEIRAILDDGETGSACSGDVANALVH
;
A
#
# COMPACT_ATOMS: atom_id res chain seq x y z
N MET A 1 1.25 24.14 -8.12
CA MET A 1 -0.07 23.49 -7.98
C MET A 1 0.07 22.29 -7.04
N LEU A 2 0.52 22.54 -5.80
CA LEU A 2 0.73 21.57 -4.70
C LEU A 2 1.40 22.31 -3.51
N ARG A 3 0.94 23.52 -3.18
CA ARG A 3 1.59 24.36 -2.14
C ARG A 3 1.30 23.86 -0.71
N ASP A 4 0.57 22.77 -0.57
CA ASP A 4 -0.04 22.31 0.68
C ASP A 4 0.52 20.98 1.18
N PHE A 5 1.34 20.29 0.39
CA PHE A 5 1.98 19.02 0.78
C PHE A 5 3.43 19.29 1.16
N ASN A 6 3.84 18.87 2.36
CA ASN A 6 5.24 18.97 2.76
C ASN A 6 6.08 18.05 1.86
N GLU A 7 7.28 18.47 1.46
CA GLU A 7 8.16 17.70 0.55
C GLU A 7 8.39 16.25 1.03
N MET A 8 8.39 16.04 2.35
CA MET A 8 8.48 14.72 2.96
C MET A 8 7.29 13.82 2.60
N GLU A 9 6.06 14.35 2.53
CA GLU A 9 4.85 13.58 2.24
C GLU A 9 4.88 13.03 0.80
N MET A 10 5.31 13.86 -0.15
CA MET A 10 5.52 13.40 -1.53
C MET A 10 6.59 12.31 -1.58
N ALA A 11 7.67 12.43 -0.80
CA ALA A 11 8.73 11.43 -0.77
C ALA A 11 8.24 10.04 -0.28
N TRP A 12 7.33 9.95 0.69
CA TRP A 12 6.77 8.67 1.14
C TRP A 12 5.84 8.04 0.10
N VAL A 13 4.98 8.85 -0.52
CA VAL A 13 4.05 8.40 -1.56
C VAL A 13 4.81 7.94 -2.81
N GLU A 14 5.81 8.69 -3.24
CA GLU A 14 6.65 8.32 -4.38
C GLU A 14 7.39 7.00 -4.13
N GLN A 15 7.97 6.83 -2.94
CA GLN A 15 8.62 5.57 -2.58
C GLN A 15 7.63 4.41 -2.52
N ALA A 16 6.42 4.62 -2.00
CA ALA A 16 5.38 3.58 -1.96
C ALA A 16 5.03 3.11 -3.38
N VAL A 17 4.81 4.06 -4.29
CA VAL A 17 4.49 3.79 -5.70
C VAL A 17 5.66 3.08 -6.40
N GLN A 18 6.90 3.51 -6.17
CA GLN A 18 8.07 2.84 -6.75
C GLN A 18 8.22 1.40 -6.26
N ALA A 19 8.02 1.16 -4.95
CA ALA A 19 8.05 -0.18 -4.38
C ALA A 19 6.93 -1.07 -4.94
N ASP A 20 5.74 -0.50 -5.14
CA ASP A 20 4.59 -1.19 -5.73
C ASP A 20 4.85 -1.60 -7.18
N ILE A 21 5.35 -0.66 -8.01
CA ILE A 21 5.74 -0.93 -9.41
C ILE A 21 6.86 -1.99 -9.47
N ALA A 22 7.78 -1.98 -8.51
CA ALA A 22 8.85 -2.97 -8.41
C ALA A 22 8.36 -4.34 -7.90
N GLY A 23 7.07 -4.50 -7.57
CA GLY A 23 6.52 -5.74 -7.01
C GLY A 23 6.94 -6.01 -5.57
N ASN A 24 7.59 -5.05 -4.90
CA ASN A 24 7.95 -5.16 -3.49
C ASN A 24 6.75 -4.81 -2.61
N TYR A 25 5.73 -5.67 -2.68
CA TYR A 25 4.42 -5.46 -2.06
C TYR A 25 4.48 -5.27 -0.55
N LYS A 26 5.37 -5.98 0.14
CA LYS A 26 5.58 -5.79 1.58
C LYS A 26 6.05 -4.37 1.89
N LYS A 27 7.05 -3.89 1.16
CA LYS A 27 7.58 -2.54 1.35
C LYS A 27 6.58 -1.47 0.93
N ALA A 28 5.88 -1.69 -0.19
CA ALA A 28 4.84 -0.79 -0.68
C ALA A 28 3.72 -0.64 0.35
N PHE A 29 3.24 -1.74 0.94
CA PHE A 29 2.22 -1.72 1.97
C PHE A 29 2.63 -0.87 3.19
N GLU A 30 3.83 -1.11 3.73
CA GLU A 30 4.37 -0.33 4.86
C GLU A 30 4.43 1.16 4.54
N LEU A 31 4.92 1.53 3.36
CA LEU A 31 5.05 2.93 2.94
C LEU A 31 3.69 3.59 2.71
N TYR A 32 2.72 2.89 2.12
CA TYR A 32 1.35 3.40 1.98
C TYR A 32 0.69 3.63 3.34
N MET A 33 0.85 2.71 4.29
CA MET A 33 0.28 2.88 5.63
C MET A 33 0.87 4.10 6.35
N ASN A 34 2.20 4.31 6.25
CA ASN A 34 2.84 5.49 6.79
C ASN A 34 2.30 6.78 6.15
N ALA A 35 2.21 6.83 4.82
CA ALA A 35 1.66 7.99 4.12
C ALA A 35 0.22 8.30 4.59
N LEU A 36 -0.63 7.27 4.74
CA LEU A 36 -2.01 7.42 5.19
C LEU A 36 -2.12 7.99 6.61
N GLU A 37 -1.20 7.68 7.51
CA GLU A 37 -1.15 8.29 8.85
C GLU A 37 -0.87 9.80 8.76
N PHE A 38 0.05 10.23 7.90
CA PHE A 38 0.31 11.65 7.67
C PHE A 38 -0.89 12.39 7.09
N PHE A 39 -1.56 11.82 6.08
CA PHE A 39 -2.79 12.39 5.53
C PHE A 39 -3.83 12.64 6.63
N LYS A 40 -4.01 11.70 7.57
CA LYS A 40 -4.95 11.87 8.69
C LYS A 40 -4.57 13.05 9.57
N GLU A 41 -3.29 13.20 9.93
CA GLU A 41 -2.83 14.33 10.73
C GLU A 41 -2.98 15.67 9.99
N HIS A 42 -2.62 15.72 8.70
CA HIS A 42 -2.76 16.92 7.88
C HIS A 42 -4.22 17.38 7.78
N MET A 43 -5.17 16.46 7.54
CA MET A 43 -6.59 16.76 7.42
C MET A 43 -7.25 17.25 8.72
N LYS A 44 -6.65 17.02 9.90
CA LYS A 44 -7.14 17.57 11.18
C LYS A 44 -6.97 19.08 11.24
N CYS A 45 -5.90 19.60 10.64
CA CYS A 45 -5.53 21.01 10.72
C CYS A 45 -5.93 21.83 9.48
N GLU A 46 -6.19 21.17 8.34
CA GLU A 46 -6.59 21.83 7.10
C GLU A 46 -8.00 22.45 7.20
N LYS A 47 -8.08 23.76 6.94
CA LYS A 47 -9.31 24.57 7.02
C LYS A 47 -9.95 24.81 5.66
N ASN A 48 -9.18 24.73 4.58
CA ASN A 48 -9.67 24.89 3.22
C ASN A 48 -10.39 23.62 2.76
N PRO A 49 -11.71 23.67 2.49
CA PRO A 49 -12.48 22.49 2.09
C PRO A 49 -12.04 21.90 0.75
N GLU A 50 -11.49 22.70 -0.18
CA GLU A 50 -11.02 22.20 -1.48
C GLU A 50 -9.72 21.39 -1.34
N ILE A 51 -8.77 21.90 -0.55
CA ILE A 51 -7.52 21.19 -0.24
C ILE A 51 -7.86 19.92 0.53
N LYS A 52 -8.74 20.02 1.53
CA LYS A 52 -9.21 18.86 2.31
C LYS A 52 -9.90 17.81 1.44
N GLY A 53 -10.75 18.22 0.49
CA GLY A 53 -11.39 17.31 -0.46
C GLY A 53 -10.38 16.57 -1.35
N THR A 54 -9.36 17.30 -1.82
CA THR A 54 -8.27 16.71 -2.62
C THR A 54 -7.45 15.72 -1.81
N ALA A 55 -7.12 16.06 -0.56
CA ALA A 55 -6.41 15.18 0.37
C ALA A 55 -7.21 13.91 0.68
N TYR A 56 -8.52 14.00 0.92
CA TYR A 56 -9.38 12.83 1.12
C TYR A 56 -9.42 11.92 -0.11
N LYS A 57 -9.51 12.50 -1.31
CA LYS A 57 -9.48 11.70 -2.55
C LYS A 57 -8.20 10.88 -2.64
N LYS A 58 -7.04 11.51 -2.40
CA LYS A 58 -5.74 10.83 -2.40
C LYS A 58 -5.61 9.79 -1.29
N PHE A 59 -6.11 10.11 -0.09
CA PHE A 59 -6.16 9.17 1.03
C PHE A 59 -6.93 7.89 0.65
N PHE A 60 -8.11 8.01 0.03
CA PHE A 60 -8.88 6.83 -0.37
C PHE A 60 -8.23 6.06 -1.53
N GLU A 61 -7.61 6.73 -2.49
CA GLU A 61 -6.83 6.10 -3.56
C GLU A 61 -5.72 5.21 -2.98
N TYR A 62 -4.90 5.75 -2.06
CA TYR A 62 -3.81 5.00 -1.44
C TYR A 62 -4.29 3.93 -0.45
N LEU A 63 -5.38 4.18 0.26
CA LEU A 63 -6.00 3.17 1.14
C LEU A 63 -6.49 1.97 0.36
N ASN A 64 -7.15 2.19 -0.78
CA ASN A 64 -7.63 1.10 -1.62
C ASN A 64 -6.45 0.29 -2.17
N ARG A 65 -5.38 0.95 -2.63
CA ARG A 65 -4.20 0.24 -3.11
C ARG A 65 -3.52 -0.58 -2.00
N ALA A 66 -3.41 -0.03 -0.79
CA ALA A 66 -2.87 -0.77 0.35
C ALA A 66 -3.71 -2.02 0.69
N LYS A 67 -5.04 -1.96 0.58
CA LYS A 67 -5.93 -3.13 0.77
C LYS A 67 -5.71 -4.20 -0.30
N GLU A 68 -5.57 -3.81 -1.56
CA GLU A 68 -5.25 -4.74 -2.65
C GLU A 68 -3.91 -5.44 -2.42
N ILE A 69 -2.88 -4.66 -2.06
CA ILE A 69 -1.56 -5.19 -1.74
C ILE A 69 -1.63 -6.15 -0.55
N ARG A 70 -2.42 -5.83 0.48
CA ARG A 70 -2.63 -6.72 1.62
C ARG A 70 -3.21 -8.07 1.19
N ALA A 71 -4.22 -8.06 0.33
CA ALA A 71 -4.81 -9.29 -0.20
C ALA A 71 -3.79 -10.11 -1.00
N ILE A 72 -2.96 -9.46 -1.83
CA ILE A 72 -1.87 -10.15 -2.57
C ILE A 72 -0.88 -10.83 -1.61
N LEU A 73 -0.52 -10.16 -0.51
CA LEU A 73 0.39 -10.72 0.49
C LEU A 73 -0.25 -11.91 1.24
N ASP A 74 -1.51 -11.77 1.65
CA ASP A 74 -2.25 -12.84 2.35
C ASP A 74 -2.50 -14.06 1.42
N ASP A 75 -2.79 -13.85 0.13
CA ASP A 75 -2.92 -14.91 -0.88
C ASP A 75 -1.56 -15.60 -1.16
N GLY A 76 -0.47 -14.85 -1.18
CA GLY A 76 0.89 -15.38 -1.31
C GLY A 76 1.33 -16.24 -0.13
N GLU A 77 0.88 -15.92 1.09
CA GLU A 77 1.13 -16.71 2.29
C GLU A 77 0.32 -18.02 2.31
N THR A 78 -0.90 -18.01 1.77
CA THR A 78 -1.76 -19.21 1.69
C THR A 78 -1.42 -20.14 0.52
N GLY A 79 -0.71 -19.64 -0.50
CA GLY A 79 -0.25 -20.42 -1.66
C GLY A 79 0.99 -21.31 -1.43
N SER A 80 1.64 -21.24 -0.26
CA SER A 80 2.82 -22.07 0.07
C SER A 80 2.51 -23.29 0.96
N ALA A 81 1.23 -23.67 1.07
CA ALA A 81 0.78 -24.78 1.94
C ALA A 81 -0.11 -25.85 1.27
N CYS A 82 -0.19 -25.92 -0.06
CA CYS A 82 -0.98 -26.96 -0.73
C CYS A 82 -0.20 -27.72 -1.81
N SER A 83 -0.07 -29.03 -1.55
CA SER A 83 0.35 -30.15 -2.41
C SER A 83 1.86 -30.40 -2.59
N GLY A 84 2.47 -30.88 -1.50
CA GLY A 84 3.32 -32.07 -1.62
C GLY A 84 2.48 -33.32 -1.93
N ASP A 85 3.14 -34.32 -2.52
CA ASP A 85 2.68 -35.68 -2.84
C ASP A 85 2.20 -35.93 -4.29
N VAL A 86 3.18 -35.97 -5.21
CA VAL A 86 3.10 -36.88 -6.37
C VAL A 86 4.06 -38.05 -6.15
N ALA A 87 3.47 -39.13 -5.64
CA ALA A 87 3.78 -40.55 -5.85
C ALA A 87 5.25 -40.95 -6.14
N ASN A 88 5.93 -41.50 -5.14
CA ASN A 88 6.96 -42.52 -5.36
C ASN A 88 6.35 -43.90 -5.06
N ALA A 89 5.79 -44.54 -6.08
CA ALA A 89 5.44 -45.95 -6.06
C ALA A 89 6.22 -46.67 -7.17
N LEU A 90 7.40 -47.20 -6.81
CA LEU A 90 7.96 -48.35 -7.51
C LEU A 90 8.88 -49.14 -6.57
N VAL A 91 8.29 -50.11 -5.88
CA VAL A 91 9.00 -51.29 -5.35
C VAL A 91 8.16 -52.51 -5.72
N HIS A 92 8.54 -53.16 -6.82
CA HIS A 92 8.79 -54.60 -6.96
C HIS A 92 8.96 -54.99 -8.43
#